data_AF-A0A1R0H4C0-F1
#
_entry.id   AF-A0A1R0H4C0-F1
#
_cell.length_a   1.000
_cell.length_b   1.000
_cell.length_c   1.000
_cell.angle_alpha   90.00
_cell.angle_beta   90.00
_cell.angle_gamma   90.00
#
_symmetry.space_group_name_H-M   'P 1'
#
loop_
_entity.id
_entity.type
_entity.pdbx_description
1 polymer ?
#
loop_
_entity_poly.entity_id
_entity_poly.type
_entity_poly.pdbx_seq_one_letter_code
_entity_poly.pdbx_strand_id
1 'polypeptide(L)'
;MDVERISHRNLGRDDRIISDHGKEGRFPFLDEKVVDFLNGLAVNEKMDMRLGKGFGDKLLLRLLAYRLGLENASRQPKRAIQFGARTAKMESGKDKGNTSL
;
A
#
# COMPACT_ATOMS: atom_id res chain seq x y z
N MET A 1 13.83 -8.64 -0.20
CA MET A 1 13.99 -7.61 -1.26
C MET A 1 13.21 -6.31 -1.05
N ASP A 2 11.89 -6.29 -0.84
CA ASP A 2 11.18 -5.00 -0.59
C ASP A 2 10.91 -4.68 0.88
N VAL A 3 10.62 -5.70 1.71
CA VAL A 3 10.39 -5.51 3.15
C VAL A 3 11.66 -5.06 3.87
N GLU A 4 12.82 -5.63 3.55
CA GLU A 4 14.13 -5.26 4.13
C GLU A 4 14.50 -3.79 3.92
N ARG A 5 13.91 -3.16 2.88
CA ARG A 5 14.22 -1.78 2.49
C ARG A 5 13.09 -0.80 2.81
N ILE A 6 11.94 -1.29 3.27
CA ILE A 6 10.77 -0.43 3.48
C ILE A 6 11.01 0.62 4.57
N SER A 7 11.84 0.28 5.57
CA SER A 7 12.20 1.13 6.69
C SER A 7 12.92 2.41 6.27
N HIS A 8 13.97 2.33 5.45
CA HIS A 8 14.73 3.50 5.02
C HIS A 8 14.16 4.20 3.79
N ARG A 9 13.31 3.50 2.99
CA ARG A 9 12.68 4.08 1.80
C ARG A 9 11.34 4.73 2.12
N ASN A 10 10.27 3.92 2.11
CA ASN A 10 8.92 4.41 2.24
C ASN A 10 8.65 4.96 3.63
N LEU A 11 8.92 4.16 4.66
CA LEU A 11 8.66 4.56 6.05
C LEU A 11 9.59 5.69 6.48
N GLY A 12 10.86 5.65 6.12
CA GLY A 12 11.81 6.72 6.49
C GLY A 12 11.54 8.06 5.80
N ARG A 13 10.95 8.06 4.60
CA ARG A 13 10.44 9.29 3.98
C ARG A 13 9.20 9.79 4.72
N ASP A 14 8.23 8.91 4.93
CA ASP A 14 6.94 9.28 5.52
C ASP A 14 7.13 9.75 6.98
N ASP A 15 8.01 9.09 7.75
CA ASP A 15 8.38 9.45 9.12
C ASP A 15 9.02 10.84 9.21
N ARG A 16 10.00 11.16 8.35
CA ARG A 16 10.62 12.50 8.32
C ARG A 16 9.60 13.60 8.06
N ILE A 17 8.66 13.37 7.13
CA ILE A 17 7.62 14.37 6.80
C ILE A 17 6.61 14.52 7.95
N ILE A 18 6.18 13.40 8.55
CA ILE A 18 5.17 13.39 9.61
C ILE A 18 5.73 13.97 10.92
N SER A 19 6.95 13.57 11.29
CA SER A 19 7.63 14.01 12.53
C SER A 19 8.02 15.48 12.50
N ASP A 20 8.35 16.04 11.32
CA ASP A 20 8.55 17.48 11.12
C ASP A 20 7.31 18.31 11.54
N HIS A 21 6.13 17.69 11.50
CA HIS A 21 4.87 18.30 11.95
C HIS A 21 4.49 17.94 13.40
N GLY A 22 5.41 17.36 14.18
CA GLY A 22 5.16 16.92 15.55
C GLY A 22 4.07 15.83 15.65
N LYS A 23 3.92 15.03 14.59
CA LYS A 23 2.97 13.93 14.52
C LYS A 23 3.70 12.59 14.46
N GLU A 24 2.96 11.53 14.75
CA GLU A 24 3.45 10.15 14.65
C GLU A 24 2.53 9.36 13.72
N GLY A 25 3.13 8.67 12.75
CA GLY A 25 2.40 7.80 11.82
C GLY A 25 2.12 6.45 12.45
N ARG A 26 0.89 5.94 12.33
CA ARG A 26 0.54 4.57 12.70
C ARG A 26 0.26 3.76 11.44
N PHE A 27 0.82 2.57 11.35
CA PHE A 27 0.73 1.70 10.16
C PHE A 27 0.10 0.34 10.51
N PRO A 28 -1.23 0.25 10.73
CA PRO A 28 -1.87 -0.98 11.18
C PRO A 28 -1.66 -2.21 10.27
N PHE A 29 -1.44 -2.00 8.97
CA PHE A 29 -1.15 -3.08 8.03
C PHE A 29 0.27 -3.65 8.16
N LEU A 30 1.14 -3.03 8.94
CA LEU A 30 2.49 -3.50 9.29
C LEU A 30 2.56 -4.06 10.71
N ASP A 31 1.43 -4.16 11.42
CA ASP A 31 1.37 -4.84 12.71
C ASP A 31 1.84 -6.30 12.58
N GLU A 32 2.67 -6.76 13.51
CA GLU A 32 3.30 -8.09 13.47
C GLU A 32 2.25 -9.20 13.35
N LYS A 33 1.15 -9.12 14.11
CA LYS A 33 0.09 -10.15 14.07
C LYS A 33 -0.64 -10.18 12.74
N VAL A 34 -0.84 -9.01 12.12
CA VAL A 34 -1.44 -8.91 10.79
C VAL A 34 -0.53 -9.51 9.74
N VAL A 35 0.76 -9.19 9.80
CA VAL A 35 1.76 -9.72 8.86
C VAL A 35 1.90 -11.24 9.02
N ASP A 36 2.01 -11.74 10.24
CA ASP A 36 2.13 -13.17 10.54
C ASP A 36 0.90 -13.95 10.06
N PHE A 37 -0.30 -13.44 10.35
CA PHE A 37 -1.54 -14.04 9.85
C PHE A 37 -1.55 -14.13 8.32
N LEU A 38 -1.22 -13.04 7.62
CA LEU A 38 -1.19 -13.01 6.16
C LEU A 38 -0.08 -13.89 5.55
N ASN A 39 1.03 -14.09 6.26
CA ASN A 39 2.10 -14.99 5.85
C ASN A 39 1.67 -16.46 5.97
N GLY A 40 0.80 -16.80 6.93
CA GLY A 40 0.26 -18.15 7.10
C GLY A 40 -0.77 -18.57 6.05
N LEU A 41 -1.37 -17.63 5.32
CA LEU A 41 -2.38 -17.93 4.30
C LEU A 41 -1.78 -18.27 2.94
N ALA A 42 -2.43 -19.17 2.21
CA ALA A 42 -2.08 -19.45 0.83
C ALA A 42 -2.33 -18.22 -0.07
N VAL A 43 -1.56 -18.08 -1.16
CA VAL A 43 -1.64 -16.89 -2.03
C VAL A 43 -3.04 -16.73 -2.66
N ASN A 44 -3.68 -17.84 -3.03
CA ASN A 44 -5.04 -17.86 -3.60
C ASN A 44 -6.13 -17.40 -2.62
N GLU A 45 -5.88 -17.46 -1.32
CA GLU A 45 -6.79 -16.89 -0.31
C GLU A 45 -6.66 -15.36 -0.23
N LYS A 46 -5.51 -14.82 -0.64
CA LYS A 46 -5.18 -13.39 -0.60
C LYS A 46 -5.50 -12.68 -1.91
N MET A 47 -5.41 -13.38 -3.04
CA MET A 47 -5.62 -12.83 -4.37
C MET A 47 -5.95 -13.90 -5.41
N ASP A 48 -6.77 -13.52 -6.40
CA ASP A 48 -7.04 -14.32 -7.60
C ASP A 48 -7.13 -13.43 -8.84
N MET A 49 -6.03 -13.34 -9.59
CA MET A 49 -5.93 -12.46 -10.76
C MET A 49 -6.85 -12.87 -11.93
N ARG A 50 -7.46 -14.05 -11.90
CA ARG A 50 -8.45 -14.49 -12.92
C ARG A 50 -9.74 -13.68 -12.84
N LEU A 51 -10.06 -13.11 -11.68
CA LEU A 51 -11.27 -12.31 -11.44
C LEU A 51 -11.18 -10.87 -12.00
N GLY A 52 -10.05 -10.47 -12.56
CA GLY A 52 -9.84 -9.14 -13.14
C GLY A 52 -9.46 -8.06 -12.12
N LYS A 53 -9.10 -6.88 -12.64
CA LYS A 53 -8.61 -5.74 -11.84
C LYS A 53 -9.73 -5.13 -11.00
N GLY A 54 -9.47 -4.85 -9.73
CA GLY A 54 -10.48 -4.31 -8.81
C GLY A 54 -11.28 -5.39 -8.07
N PHE A 55 -11.07 -6.66 -8.41
CA PHE A 55 -11.73 -7.81 -7.79
C PHE A 55 -10.72 -8.85 -7.32
N GLY A 56 -9.79 -9.24 -8.20
CA GLY A 56 -8.81 -10.27 -7.94
C GLY A 56 -7.60 -9.83 -7.10
N ASP A 57 -7.20 -8.58 -7.23
CA ASP A 57 -6.11 -8.01 -6.44
C ASP A 57 -6.58 -7.71 -5.02
N LYS A 58 -5.79 -8.06 -3.99
CA LYS A 58 -6.14 -7.79 -2.58
C LYS A 58 -7.51 -8.38 -2.18
N LEU A 59 -7.87 -9.54 -2.72
CA LEU A 59 -9.18 -10.18 -2.57
C LEU A 59 -9.65 -10.22 -1.11
N LEU A 60 -8.80 -10.71 -0.20
CA LEU A 60 -9.14 -10.80 1.22
C LEU A 60 -9.49 -9.42 1.83
N LEU A 61 -8.72 -8.38 1.51
CA LEU A 61 -8.97 -7.02 1.98
C LEU A 61 -10.27 -6.45 1.39
N ARG A 62 -10.57 -6.75 0.12
CA ARG A 62 -11.82 -6.33 -0.53
C ARG A 62 -13.04 -6.98 0.11
N LEU A 63 -12.98 -8.28 0.39
CA LEU A 63 -14.04 -9.03 1.08
C LEU A 63 -14.28 -8.48 2.50
N LEU A 64 -13.20 -8.20 3.24
CA LEU A 64 -13.30 -7.58 4.56
C LEU A 64 -13.96 -6.19 4.49
N ALA A 65 -13.50 -5.34 3.56
CA ALA A 65 -14.08 -4.01 3.36
C ALA A 65 -15.58 -4.07 3.03
N TYR A 66 -15.98 -5.00 2.16
CA TYR A 66 -17.39 -5.24 1.83
C TYR A 66 -18.19 -5.66 3.07
N ARG A 67 -17.67 -6.62 3.86
CA ARG A 67 -18.31 -7.08 5.11
C ARG A 67 -18.48 -5.96 6.15
N LEU A 68 -17.60 -4.96 6.14
CA LEU A 68 -17.68 -3.76 6.99
C LEU A 68 -18.59 -2.67 6.41
N GLY A 69 -19.28 -2.91 5.29
CA GLY A 69 -20.17 -1.93 4.64
C GLY A 69 -19.46 -0.91 3.76
N LEU A 70 -18.15 -1.06 3.52
CA LEU A 70 -17.35 -0.17 2.66
C LEU A 70 -17.43 -0.59 1.19
N GLU A 71 -18.65 -0.74 0.66
CA GLU A 71 -18.90 -1.32 -0.67
C GLU A 71 -18.13 -0.62 -1.79
N ASN A 72 -18.15 0.71 -1.81
CA ASN A 72 -17.43 1.49 -2.82
C ASN A 72 -15.93 1.21 -2.74
N ALA A 73 -15.33 1.30 -1.56
CA ALA A 73 -13.89 1.07 -1.36
C ALA A 73 -13.49 -0.37 -1.72
N SER A 74 -14.35 -1.35 -1.45
CA SER A 74 -14.09 -2.76 -1.74
C SER A 74 -13.87 -3.03 -3.24
N ARG A 75 -14.44 -2.20 -4.13
CA ARG A 75 -14.37 -2.37 -5.59
C ARG A 75 -13.40 -1.40 -6.27
N GLN A 76 -12.85 -0.42 -5.54
CA GLN A 76 -11.94 0.55 -6.15
C GLN A 76 -10.59 -0.09 -6.52
N PRO A 77 -10.13 0.02 -7.78
CA PRO A 77 -8.79 -0.43 -8.15
C PRO A 77 -7.70 0.34 -7.38
N LYS A 78 -6.60 -0.33 -7.01
CA LYS A 78 -5.46 0.35 -6.36
C LYS A 78 -4.96 1.50 -7.24
N ARG A 79 -4.90 2.71 -6.68
CA ARG A 79 -4.23 3.87 -7.26
C ARG A 79 -3.26 4.44 -6.21
N ALA A 80 -1.99 4.63 -6.58
CA ALA A 80 -1.05 5.29 -5.68
C ALA A 80 -1.42 6.77 -5.52
N ILE A 81 -1.14 7.34 -4.35
CA ILE A 81 -1.54 8.72 -3.99
C ILE A 81 -1.06 9.72 -5.04
N GLN A 82 0.18 9.60 -5.54
CA GLN A 82 0.71 10.54 -6.54
C GLN A 82 -0.08 10.55 -7.87
N PHE A 83 -0.73 9.43 -8.21
CA PHE A 83 -1.60 9.35 -9.39
C PHE A 83 -3.04 9.78 -9.11
N GLY A 84 -3.48 9.64 -7.86
CA GLY A 84 -4.78 10.15 -7.41
C GLY A 84 -4.78 11.68 -7.33
N ALA A 85 -3.75 12.25 -6.71
CA ALA A 85 -3.55 13.69 -6.55
C ALA A 85 -3.02 14.39 -7.81
N ARG A 86 -2.74 13.64 -8.89
CA ARG A 86 -2.16 14.13 -10.15
C ARG A 86 -0.79 14.83 -10.00
N THR A 87 -0.10 14.65 -8.88
CA THR A 87 1.24 15.22 -8.62
C THR A 87 2.33 14.58 -9.48
N ALA A 88 2.12 13.36 -9.94
CA ALA A 88 3.04 12.66 -10.87
C ALA A 88 3.27 13.41 -12.21
N LYS A 89 2.41 14.38 -12.58
CA LYS A 89 2.59 15.20 -13.78
C LYS A 89 3.39 16.48 -13.51
N MET A 90 3.51 16.91 -12.26
CA MET A 90 4.23 18.14 -11.88
C MET A 90 5.75 17.95 -11.93
N GLU A 91 6.24 16.71 -11.75
CA GLU A 91 7.67 16.36 -11.76
C GLU A 91 8.22 16.00 -13.16
N SER A 92 7.56 16.42 -14.25
CA SER A 92 8.03 16.19 -15.63
C SER A 92 9.29 17.01 -16.00
N GLY A 93 10.16 17.29 -15.03
CA GLY A 93 11.53 17.74 -15.21
C GLY A 93 12.46 16.72 -14.55
N LYS A 94 12.95 15.77 -15.36
CA LYS A 94 14.11 14.90 -15.11
C LYS A 94 14.53 14.72 -13.64
N ASP A 95 13.99 13.72 -12.94
CA ASP A 95 14.79 13.00 -11.94
C ASP A 95 14.31 11.57 -11.76
N LYS A 96 15.10 10.63 -12.27
CA LYS A 96 14.94 9.20 -12.02
C LYS A 96 15.57 8.93 -10.65
N GLY A 97 14.73 8.78 -9.62
CA GLY A 97 15.14 8.35 -8.28
C GLY A 97 15.66 6.91 -8.25
N ASN A 98 16.83 6.68 -8.86
CA ASN A 98 17.63 5.47 -8.69
C ASN A 98 19.03 5.87 -8.22
N THR A 99 19.18 6.07 -6.91
CA THR A 99 20.49 6.05 -6.28
C THR A 99 20.76 4.61 -5.83
N SER A 100 21.57 3.92 -6.62
CA SER A 100 22.31 2.74 -6.18
C SER A 100 23.32 3.16 -5.12
N LEU A 101 23.28 2.51 -3.97
CA LEU A 101 24.45 2.15 -3.18
C LEU A 101 24.29 0.69 -2.80
#